data_AF-A0A5K0X9X8-F1
#
_entry.id   AF-A0A5K0X9X8-F1
#
_cell.length_a   1.000
_cell.length_b   1.000
_cell.length_c   1.000
_cell.angle_alpha   90.00
_cell.angle_beta   90.00
_cell.angle_gamma   90.00
#
_symmetry.space_group_name_H-M   'P 1'
#
loop_
_entity.id
_entity.type
_entity.pdbx_description
1 polymer ?
#
loop_
_entity_poly.entity_id
_entity_poly.type
_entity_poly.pdbx_seq_one_letter_code
_entity_poly.pdbx_strand_id
1 'polypeptide(L)' 'MSRGGAAPKGKKKTSTFTIDCSKPVEDKIMDITSFEKFLQDRIKIGGKTGVLGDTITITREKNKINVTAETAFSK' A
#
# COMPACT_ATOMS: atom_id res chain seq x y z
N MET A 1 -10.26 -16.11 -40.66
CA MET A 1 -9.51 -14.98 -40.06
C MET A 1 -9.95 -14.74 -38.63
N SER A 2 -8.97 -14.72 -37.74
CA SER A 2 -9.02 -14.55 -36.30
C SER A 2 -9.67 -13.25 -35.82
N ARG A 3 -10.46 -13.30 -34.74
CA ARG A 3 -10.52 -12.24 -33.73
C ARG A 3 -10.63 -12.88 -32.35
N GLY A 4 -9.48 -12.94 -31.67
CA GLY A 4 -9.34 -13.46 -30.32
C GLY A 4 -10.19 -12.65 -29.34
N GLY A 5 -10.84 -13.36 -28.43
CA GLY A 5 -11.53 -12.76 -27.30
C GLY A 5 -10.56 -11.93 -26.47
N ALA A 6 -10.92 -10.67 -26.24
CA ALA A 6 -10.29 -9.88 -25.20
C ALA A 6 -10.56 -10.59 -23.87
N ALA A 7 -9.53 -11.25 -23.34
CA ALA A 7 -9.56 -11.70 -21.95
C ALA A 7 -9.89 -10.49 -21.08
N PRO A 8 -10.88 -10.58 -20.18
CA PRO A 8 -11.16 -9.49 -19.25
C PRO A 8 -9.84 -9.24 -18.50
N LYS A 9 -9.26 -8.04 -18.67
CA LYS A 9 -8.14 -7.58 -17.84
C LYS A 9 -8.59 -7.82 -16.40
N GLY A 10 -8.03 -8.87 -15.79
CA GLY A 10 -8.43 -9.33 -14.46
C GLY A 10 -8.45 -8.12 -13.56
N LYS A 11 -9.58 -7.90 -12.87
CA LYS A 11 -9.71 -6.82 -11.89
C LYS A 11 -8.49 -6.89 -10.99
N LYS A 12 -7.58 -5.92 -11.13
CA LYS A 12 -6.46 -5.74 -10.21
C LYS A 12 -7.07 -5.78 -8.81
N LYS A 13 -6.69 -6.79 -8.02
CA LYS A 13 -7.29 -7.02 -6.71
C LYS A 13 -6.71 -5.97 -5.77
N THR A 14 -7.40 -4.84 -5.68
CA THR A 14 -7.02 -3.78 -4.77
C THR A 14 -7.24 -4.25 -3.33
N SER A 15 -6.16 -4.30 -2.55
CA SER A 15 -6.17 -4.69 -1.15
C SER A 15 -5.83 -3.47 -0.30
N THR A 16 -6.72 -3.09 0.60
CA THR A 16 -6.50 -1.96 1.52
C THR A 16 -6.23 -2.48 2.92
N PHE A 17 -5.17 -1.98 3.53
CA PHE A 17 -4.74 -2.31 4.88
C PHE A 17 -4.74 -1.03 5.72
N THR A 18 -5.51 -1.04 6.80
CA THR A 18 -5.55 0.07 7.75
C THR A 18 -4.74 -0.30 8.98
N ILE A 19 -3.78 0.55 9.33
CA ILE A 19 -2.95 0.43 10.53
C ILE A 19 -3.39 1.53 11.48
N ASP A 20 -3.96 1.13 12.62
CA ASP A 20 -4.37 2.07 13.67
C ASP A 20 -3.20 2.33 14.61
N CYS A 21 -2.70 3.56 14.56
CA CYS A 21 -1.58 4.03 15.37
C CYS A 21 -2.06 4.97 16.49
N SER A 22 -3.35 4.96 16.85
CA SER A 22 -3.91 5.93 17.82
C SER A 22 -3.20 5.87 19.18
N LYS A 23 -2.99 4.66 19.72
CA LYS A 23 -2.32 4.46 21.01
C LYS A 23 -0.87 4.96 21.03
N PRO A 24 0.01 4.50 20.12
CA PRO A 24 1.40 4.95 20.15
C PRO A 24 1.61 6.42 19.73
N VAL A 25 0.66 7.02 18.99
CA VAL A 25 0.68 8.47 18.66
C VAL A 25 0.26 9.31 19.86
N GLU A 26 -0.77 8.91 20.61
CA GLU A 26 -1.17 9.58 21.87
C GLU A 26 -0.03 9.55 22.90
N ASP A 27 0.63 8.40 23.02
CA ASP A 27 1.77 8.21 23.93
C ASP A 27 3.06 8.91 23.44
N LYS A 28 3.01 9.61 22.28
CA LYS A 28 4.13 10.31 21.63
C LYS A 28 5.37 9.44 21.36
N ILE A 29 5.20 8.13 21.30
CA ILE A 29 6.26 7.16 21.02
C ILE A 29 6.40 6.87 19.52
N MET A 30 5.38 7.21 18.71
CA MET A 30 5.39 6.97 17.27
C MET A 30 5.00 8.22 16.47
N ASP A 31 5.78 8.52 15.43
CA ASP A 31 5.50 9.57 14.46
C ASP A 31 4.94 8.95 13.16
N ILE A 32 3.69 9.31 12.83
CA ILE A 32 3.00 8.89 11.59
C ILE A 32 3.83 9.27 10.36
N THR A 33 4.48 10.44 10.37
CA THR A 33 5.24 10.94 9.22
C THR A 33 6.46 10.07 8.93
N SER A 34 7.19 9.71 9.99
CA SER A 34 8.33 8.80 9.89
C SER A 34 7.89 7.38 9.50
N PHE A 35 6.75 6.92 10.01
CA PHE A 35 6.20 5.59 9.67
C PHE A 35 5.72 5.51 8.21
N GLU A 36 5.10 6.56 7.68
CA GLU A 36 4.73 6.67 6.26
C GLU A 36 5.96 6.50 5.35
N LYS A 37 7.04 7.24 5.61
CA LYS A 37 8.30 7.12 4.86
C LYS A 37 8.92 5.74 5.00
N PHE A 38 8.90 5.19 6.21
CA PHE A 38 9.39 3.84 6.45
C PHE A 38 8.64 2.80 5.61
N LEU A 39 7.31 2.89 5.51
CA LEU A 39 6.54 2.01 4.66
C LEU A 39 6.91 2.20 3.18
N GLN A 40 7.13 3.43 2.72
CA GLN A 40 7.58 3.68 1.35
C GLN A 40 8.94 3.00 1.06
N ASP A 41 9.90 3.11 1.97
CA ASP A 41 11.23 2.53 1.77
C ASP A 41 11.27 1.00 1.95
N ARG A 42 10.41 0.45 2.81
CA ARG A 42 10.43 -0.96 3.19
C ARG A 42 9.53 -1.84 2.33
N ILE A 43 8.46 -1.28 1.78
CA ILE A 43 7.57 -2.02 0.90
C ILE A 43 8.31 -2.35 -0.40
N LYS A 44 8.33 -3.63 -0.74
CA LYS A 44 8.96 -4.17 -1.93
C LYS A 44 7.90 -4.71 -2.88
N ILE A 45 8.02 -4.37 -4.16
CA ILE A 45 7.22 -4.96 -5.22
C ILE A 45 8.16 -5.83 -6.05
N GLY A 46 7.90 -7.15 -6.10
CA GLY A 46 8.75 -8.09 -6.84
C GLY A 46 10.21 -8.10 -6.39
N GLY A 47 10.48 -7.81 -5.11
CA GLY A 47 11.83 -7.79 -4.53
C GLY A 47 12.57 -6.45 -4.63
N LYS A 48 11.99 -5.42 -5.27
CA LYS A 48 12.59 -4.08 -5.39
C LYS A 48 11.85 -3.05 -4.52
N THR A 49 12.61 -2.25 -3.78
CA THR A 49 12.13 -1.08 -3.03
C THR A 49 12.09 0.15 -3.95
N GLY A 50 11.29 1.16 -3.60
CA GLY A 50 11.25 2.44 -4.33
C GLY A 50 10.49 2.41 -5.66
N VAL A 51 9.89 1.28 -6.04
CA VAL A 51 9.09 1.13 -7.26
C VAL A 51 7.59 1.09 -6.94
N LEU A 52 7.16 1.87 -5.96
CA LEU A 52 5.76 1.87 -5.49
C LEU A 52 4.79 2.34 -6.58
N GLY A 53 5.19 3.36 -7.35
CA GLY A 53 4.43 3.94 -8.46
C GLY A 53 2.94 4.14 -8.12
N ASP A 54 2.06 3.85 -9.07
CA ASP A 54 0.60 3.78 -8.86
C ASP A 54 0.13 2.44 -8.26
N THR A 55 1.06 1.56 -7.86
CA THR A 55 0.72 0.20 -7.41
C THR A 55 0.48 0.15 -5.91
N ILE A 56 1.18 0.98 -5.13
CA ILE A 56 1.01 1.10 -3.68
C ILE A 56 0.73 2.56 -3.34
N THR A 57 -0.46 2.83 -2.83
CA THR A 57 -0.86 4.14 -2.31
C THR A 57 -0.84 4.11 -0.79
N ILE A 58 -0.05 4.98 -0.18
CA ILE A 58 -0.01 5.14 1.28
C ILE A 58 -0.66 6.47 1.61
N THR A 59 -1.73 6.42 2.40
CA THR A 59 -2.46 7.60 2.86
C THR A 59 -2.31 7.70 4.37
N ARG A 60 -1.79 8.84 4.83
CA ARG A 60 -1.73 9.15 6.25
C ARG A 60 -2.98 9.89 6.71
N GLU A 61 -3.49 9.49 7.86
CA GLU A 61 -4.47 10.23 8.63
C GLU A 61 -3.87 10.62 9.98
N LYS A 62 -4.66 11.30 10.82
CA LYS A 62 -4.21 11.84 12.10
C LYS A 62 -3.61 10.76 13.03
N ASN A 63 -4.26 9.59 13.06
CA ASN A 63 -3.92 8.49 13.96
C ASN A 63 -3.84 7.13 13.23
N LYS A 64 -3.99 7.12 11.90
CA LYS A 64 -4.08 5.90 11.11
C LYS A 64 -3.28 6.02 9.83
N ILE A 65 -2.79 4.90 9.31
CA ILE A 65 -2.22 4.81 7.97
C ILE A 65 -3.02 3.79 7.16
N ASN A 66 -3.43 4.19 5.97
CA ASN A 66 -4.07 3.31 4.99
C ASN A 66 -3.08 2.99 3.87
N VAL A 67 -2.80 1.71 3.67
CA VAL A 67 -1.96 1.20 2.58
C VAL A 67 -2.85 0.48 1.60
N THR A 68 -3.01 1.03 0.41
CA THR A 68 -3.77 0.42 -0.68
C THR A 68 -2.82 -0.15 -1.72
N ALA A 69 -2.96 -1.42 -2.03
CA ALA A 69 -2.13 -2.12 -3.00
C ALA A 69 -2.99 -2.63 -4.16
N GLU A 70 -2.71 -2.22 -5.39
CA GLU A 70 -3.41 -2.71 -6.59
C GLU A 70 -2.91 -4.08 -7.09
N THR A 71 -1.82 -4.58 -6.50
CA THR A 71 -1.21 -5.86 -6.84
C THR A 71 -1.39 -6.89 -5.73
N ALA A 72 -0.99 -8.14 -5.98
CA ALA A 72 -0.95 -9.19 -4.97
C ALA A 72 -0.03 -8.76 -3.82
N PHE A 73 -0.62 -8.32 -2.72
CA PHE A 73 0.06 -7.85 -1.52
C PHE A 73 -0.30 -8.80 -0.39
N SER A 74 0.70 -9.41 0.24
CA SER A 74 0.49 -10.34 1.36
C SER A 74 0.79 -9.62 2.67
N LYS A 75 -0.08 -9.84 3.66
CA LYS A 75 0.14 -9.44 5.06
C LYS A 75 1.40 -10.11 5.60
#